data_AF-A0A529K3P6-F1
#
_entry.id   AF-A0A529K3P6-F1
#
_cell.length_a   1.000
_cell.length_b   1.000
_cell.length_c   1.000
_cell.angle_alpha   90.00
_cell.angle_beta   90.00
_cell.angle_gamma   90.00
#
_symmetry.space_group_name_H-M   'P 1'
#
loop_
_entity.id
_entity.type
_entity.pdbx_description
1 polymer ?
#
loop_
_entity_poly.entity_id
_entity_poly.type
_entity_poly.pdbx_seq_one_letter_code
_entity_poly.pdbx_strand_id
1 'polypeptide(L)'
;ARQDVAALQVLLDRAGASPGVVDGRFGSNVDKALAAYNEITGSNLRSTDVVGIQAALEQSGGDAFASYSITPEDAAGPYVASVPEDYGQKAQLDRLSYTSVTEALAERFHMDENYLKALNPEANFNRPGTIIKVANFGRLVAEPVARIIADKGKKQVRAYNASGKLIAAYPATIGSADTPSPTGTHAVSRVALDPNYTYNPNINFKQGENNKILTIP
;
A
#
# COMPACT_ATOMS: atom_id res chain seq x y z
N ALA A 1 10.21 -14.70 -5.86
CA ALA A 1 9.03 -14.51 -5.00
C ALA A 1 8.43 -15.87 -4.68
N ARG A 2 7.88 -16.07 -3.48
CA ARG A 2 7.28 -17.33 -3.04
C ARG A 2 5.85 -17.10 -2.56
N GLN A 3 4.93 -18.01 -2.92
CA GLN A 3 3.51 -17.87 -2.59
C GLN A 3 3.23 -18.04 -1.08
N ASP A 4 4.02 -18.81 -0.35
CA ASP A 4 3.93 -18.95 1.11
C ASP A 4 4.21 -17.62 1.83
N VAL A 5 5.21 -16.87 1.37
CA VAL A 5 5.53 -15.54 1.91
C VAL A 5 4.44 -14.54 1.55
N ALA A 6 3.91 -14.59 0.33
CA ALA A 6 2.79 -13.74 -0.06
C ALA A 6 1.53 -14.07 0.74
N ALA A 7 1.28 -15.35 1.07
CA ALA A 7 0.16 -15.74 1.92
C ALA A 7 0.28 -15.16 3.33
N LEU A 8 1.49 -15.17 3.91
CA LEU A 8 1.76 -14.44 5.16
C LEU A 8 1.52 -12.93 4.98
N GLN A 9 2.05 -12.30 3.92
CA GLN A 9 1.84 -10.87 3.66
C GLN A 9 0.35 -10.49 3.60
N VAL A 10 -0.47 -11.31 2.92
CA VAL A 10 -1.93 -11.12 2.85
C VAL A 10 -2.59 -11.27 4.23
N LEU A 11 -2.20 -12.26 5.01
CA LEU A 11 -2.71 -12.43 6.38
C LEU A 11 -2.42 -11.19 7.25
N LEU A 12 -1.21 -10.65 7.15
CA LEU A 12 -0.80 -9.46 7.90
C LEU A 12 -1.60 -8.23 7.46
N ASP A 13 -1.78 -8.04 6.15
CA ASP A 13 -2.54 -6.94 5.57
C ASP A 13 -4.01 -6.93 6.02
N ARG A 14 -4.67 -8.09 6.00
CA ARG A 14 -6.05 -8.28 6.50
C ARG A 14 -6.26 -7.84 7.95
N ALA A 15 -5.24 -7.97 8.78
CA ALA A 15 -5.29 -7.61 10.19
C ALA A 15 -4.97 -6.14 10.46
N GLY A 16 -4.75 -5.32 9.42
CA GLY A 16 -4.29 -3.94 9.58
C GLY A 16 -2.80 -3.82 9.87
N ALA A 17 -2.03 -4.89 9.80
CA ALA A 17 -0.58 -4.89 9.95
C ALA A 17 0.07 -4.96 8.58
N SER A 18 0.03 -3.87 7.80
CA SER A 18 0.46 -3.92 6.41
C SER A 18 1.97 -4.23 6.29
N PRO A 19 2.36 -5.23 5.48
CA PRO A 19 3.77 -5.48 5.11
C PRO A 19 4.27 -4.50 4.04
N GLY A 20 3.43 -3.55 3.62
CA GLY A 20 3.59 -2.82 2.36
C GLY A 20 3.04 -3.67 1.21
N VAL A 21 3.74 -3.64 0.09
CA VAL A 21 3.34 -4.36 -1.12
C VAL A 21 3.43 -5.88 -0.95
N VAL A 22 2.45 -6.62 -1.47
CA VAL A 22 2.47 -8.09 -1.55
C VAL A 22 3.30 -8.51 -2.77
N ASP A 23 4.49 -9.03 -2.50
CA ASP A 23 5.48 -9.35 -3.52
C ASP A 23 6.11 -10.75 -3.36
N GLY A 24 5.69 -11.50 -2.33
CA GLY A 24 6.19 -12.83 -2.01
C GLY A 24 7.67 -12.86 -1.60
N ARG A 25 8.23 -11.77 -1.06
CA ARG A 25 9.60 -11.71 -0.55
C ARG A 25 9.62 -11.35 0.92
N PHE A 26 10.59 -11.92 1.65
CA PHE A 26 10.87 -11.47 3.01
C PHE A 26 11.63 -10.15 2.98
N GLY A 27 11.37 -9.32 3.99
CA GLY A 27 12.09 -8.06 4.17
C GLY A 27 11.66 -7.39 5.47
N SER A 28 12.36 -6.30 5.82
CA SER A 28 12.16 -5.65 7.12
C SER A 28 10.75 -5.14 7.39
N ASN A 29 9.94 -4.91 6.34
CA ASN A 29 8.53 -4.54 6.52
C ASN A 29 7.66 -5.74 6.90
N VAL A 30 7.94 -6.94 6.38
CA VAL A 30 7.27 -8.18 6.79
C VAL A 30 7.55 -8.47 8.27
N ASP A 31 8.78 -8.28 8.74
CA ASP A 31 9.13 -8.48 10.15
C ASP A 31 8.37 -7.52 11.08
N LYS A 32 8.31 -6.23 10.72
CA LYS A 32 7.55 -5.23 11.49
C LYS A 32 6.05 -5.47 11.44
N ALA A 33 5.53 -5.90 10.30
CA ALA A 33 4.13 -6.26 10.12
C ALA A 33 3.76 -7.47 10.97
N LEU A 34 4.59 -8.52 11.00
CA LEU A 34 4.37 -9.67 11.88
C LEU A 34 4.39 -9.28 13.37
N ALA A 35 5.31 -8.40 13.78
CA ALA A 35 5.31 -7.88 15.14
C ALA A 35 4.04 -7.09 15.47
N ALA A 36 3.56 -6.24 14.55
CA ALA A 36 2.32 -5.51 14.72
C ALA A 36 1.08 -6.43 14.71
N TYR A 37 1.06 -7.47 13.87
CA TYR A 37 0.01 -8.47 13.84
C TYR A 37 -0.12 -9.17 15.20
N ASN A 38 1.00 -9.62 15.77
CA ASN A 38 1.03 -10.25 17.09
C ASN A 38 0.51 -9.29 18.18
N GLU A 39 0.83 -8.00 18.10
CA GLU A 39 0.31 -6.98 19.01
C GLU A 39 -1.19 -6.72 18.85
N ILE A 40 -1.70 -6.63 17.61
CA ILE A 40 -3.12 -6.38 17.30
C ILE A 40 -3.99 -7.57 17.75
N THR A 41 -3.51 -8.79 17.51
CA THR A 41 -4.26 -10.04 17.74
C THR A 41 -4.01 -10.64 19.12
N GLY A 42 -2.94 -10.24 19.80
CA GLY A 42 -2.48 -10.92 21.02
C GLY A 42 -1.88 -12.31 20.77
N SER A 43 -1.53 -12.62 19.52
CA SER A 43 -0.94 -13.91 19.13
C SER A 43 0.59 -13.90 19.22
N ASN A 44 1.21 -15.06 18.98
CA ASN A 44 2.66 -15.22 18.89
C ASN A 44 3.03 -15.98 17.62
N LEU A 45 2.47 -15.54 16.49
CA LEU A 45 2.69 -16.15 15.19
C LEU A 45 4.13 -15.92 14.75
N ARG A 46 4.76 -16.97 14.20
CA ARG A 46 6.09 -16.90 13.60
C ARG A 46 5.98 -16.98 12.08
N SER A 47 6.88 -16.32 11.36
CA SER A 47 6.92 -16.38 9.90
C SER A 47 7.17 -17.78 9.33
N THR A 48 7.69 -18.69 10.16
CA THR A 48 7.92 -20.10 9.82
C THR A 48 6.78 -21.03 10.24
N ASP A 49 5.74 -20.51 10.90
CA ASP A 49 4.62 -21.31 11.40
C ASP A 49 3.55 -21.49 10.32
N VAL A 50 3.83 -22.40 9.39
CA VAL A 50 2.96 -22.66 8.23
C VAL A 50 1.54 -23.06 8.66
N VAL A 51 1.42 -23.87 9.71
CA VAL A 51 0.12 -24.33 10.23
C VAL A 51 -0.65 -23.19 10.87
N GLY A 52 0.01 -22.37 11.69
CA GLY A 52 -0.58 -21.18 12.30
C GLY A 52 -1.03 -20.15 11.26
N ILE A 53 -0.21 -19.92 10.23
CA ILE A 53 -0.53 -18.99 9.13
C ILE A 53 -1.78 -19.48 8.38
N GLN A 54 -1.85 -20.77 8.06
CA GLN A 54 -3.01 -21.35 7.36
C GLN A 54 -4.29 -21.22 8.20
N ALA A 55 -4.23 -21.59 9.49
CA ALA A 55 -5.39 -21.48 10.39
C ALA A 55 -5.86 -20.02 10.54
N ALA A 56 -4.93 -19.06 10.61
CA ALA A 56 -5.24 -17.65 10.70
C ALA A 56 -5.81 -17.08 9.38
N LEU A 57 -5.36 -17.59 8.23
CA LEU A 57 -5.96 -17.27 6.93
C LEU A 57 -7.41 -17.75 6.86
N GLU A 58 -7.70 -18.97 7.27
CA GLU A 58 -9.05 -19.53 7.34
C GLU A 58 -9.98 -18.66 8.21
N GLN A 59 -9.50 -18.24 9.38
CA GLN A 59 -10.25 -17.36 10.28
C GLN A 59 -10.45 -15.93 9.74
N SER A 60 -9.56 -15.46 8.86
CA SER A 60 -9.58 -14.10 8.31
C SER A 60 -10.19 -13.98 6.91
N GLY A 61 -10.87 -15.02 6.43
CA GLY A 61 -11.57 -15.01 5.14
C GLY A 61 -11.11 -16.05 4.12
N GLY A 62 -10.38 -17.07 4.56
CA GLY A 62 -9.95 -18.19 3.72
C GLY A 62 -8.67 -17.90 2.93
N ASP A 63 -8.57 -18.50 1.75
CA ASP A 63 -7.38 -18.47 0.91
C ASP A 63 -6.81 -17.05 0.73
N ALA A 64 -5.48 -16.96 0.78
CA ALA A 64 -4.74 -15.71 0.59
C ALA A 64 -4.88 -15.13 -0.82
N PHE A 65 -5.37 -15.92 -1.78
CA PHE A 65 -5.54 -15.51 -3.15
C PHE A 65 -6.97 -15.77 -3.62
N ALA A 66 -7.45 -14.94 -4.53
CA ALA A 66 -8.74 -15.07 -5.17
C ALA A 66 -8.62 -14.97 -6.70
N SER A 67 -9.63 -15.45 -7.41
CA SER A 67 -9.78 -15.22 -8.84
C SER A 67 -10.51 -13.89 -9.08
N TYR A 68 -9.97 -13.09 -9.98
CA TYR A 68 -10.56 -11.83 -10.43
C TYR A 68 -10.72 -11.85 -11.96
N SER A 69 -11.91 -11.51 -12.44
CA SER A 69 -12.17 -11.35 -13.87
C SER A 69 -11.94 -9.89 -14.24
N ILE A 70 -11.00 -9.63 -15.15
CA ILE A 70 -10.71 -8.28 -15.64
C ILE A 70 -11.96 -7.72 -16.31
N THR A 71 -12.42 -6.56 -15.87
CA THR A 71 -13.64 -5.92 -16.37
C THR A 71 -13.34 -5.05 -17.59
N PRO A 72 -14.35 -4.71 -18.42
CA PRO A 72 -14.20 -3.70 -19.45
C PRO A 72 -13.71 -2.35 -18.91
N GLU A 73 -14.13 -1.97 -17.70
CA GLU A 73 -13.72 -0.74 -17.02
C GLU A 73 -12.25 -0.78 -16.63
N ASP A 74 -11.76 -1.93 -16.13
CA ASP A 74 -10.32 -2.12 -15.88
C ASP A 74 -9.55 -1.98 -17.20
N ALA A 75 -10.01 -2.55 -18.31
CA ALA A 75 -9.29 -2.42 -19.59
C ALA A 75 -9.33 -0.99 -20.17
N ALA A 76 -10.41 -0.24 -19.93
CA ALA A 76 -10.58 1.12 -20.42
C ALA A 76 -9.77 2.15 -19.61
N GLY A 77 -9.61 1.92 -18.30
CA GLY A 77 -8.84 2.79 -17.41
C GLY A 77 -9.54 4.10 -17.02
N PRO A 78 -8.75 5.01 -16.44
CA PRO A 78 -8.29 6.16 -17.21
C PRO A 78 -6.76 6.22 -17.28
N TYR A 79 -6.14 5.45 -18.19
CA TYR A 79 -4.68 5.34 -18.30
C TYR A 79 -4.02 6.56 -18.94
N VAL A 80 -2.79 6.87 -18.52
CA VAL A 80 -1.92 7.85 -19.16
C VAL A 80 -0.79 7.16 -19.92
N ALA A 81 -0.33 7.74 -21.03
CA ALA A 81 0.73 7.13 -21.85
C ALA A 81 2.07 7.02 -21.09
N SER A 82 2.35 7.98 -20.20
CA SER A 82 3.49 7.97 -19.30
C SER A 82 3.29 8.99 -18.18
N VAL A 83 4.01 8.82 -17.07
CA VAL A 83 4.15 9.82 -16.02
C VAL A 83 5.57 10.41 -16.12
N PRO A 84 5.72 11.66 -16.60
CA PRO A 84 7.04 12.29 -16.74
C PRO A 84 7.74 12.44 -15.39
N GLU A 85 9.07 12.49 -15.34
CA GLU A 85 9.79 12.78 -14.08
C GLU A 85 9.72 14.27 -13.71
N ASP A 86 9.74 15.15 -14.72
CA ASP A 86 9.76 16.60 -14.55
C ASP A 86 8.43 17.14 -14.00
N TYR A 87 8.51 17.99 -12.98
CA TYR A 87 7.31 18.50 -12.30
C TYR A 87 6.52 19.48 -13.17
N GLY A 88 7.21 20.27 -14.00
CA GLY A 88 6.58 21.15 -14.98
C GLY A 88 5.75 20.37 -15.99
N GLN A 89 6.27 19.24 -16.46
CA GLN A 89 5.55 18.32 -17.35
C GLN A 89 4.41 17.59 -16.66
N LYS A 90 4.61 17.07 -15.43
CA LYS A 90 3.53 16.46 -14.64
C LYS A 90 2.36 17.42 -14.42
N ALA A 91 2.64 18.70 -14.20
CA ALA A 91 1.63 19.74 -14.00
C ALA A 91 0.78 20.04 -15.26
N GLN A 92 1.16 19.52 -16.44
CA GLN A 92 0.36 19.62 -17.67
C GLN A 92 -0.58 18.43 -17.87
N LEU A 93 -0.49 17.38 -17.03
CA LEU A 93 -1.38 16.23 -17.13
C LEU A 93 -2.77 16.60 -16.58
N ASP A 94 -3.81 15.99 -17.15
CA ASP A 94 -5.17 16.11 -16.60
C ASP A 94 -5.30 15.37 -15.25
N ARG A 95 -4.49 14.31 -15.06
CA ARG A 95 -4.41 13.48 -13.84
C ARG A 95 -3.10 12.71 -13.78
N LEU A 96 -2.58 12.49 -12.57
CA LEU A 96 -1.61 11.43 -12.33
C LEU A 96 -2.35 10.10 -12.17
N SER A 97 -2.37 9.31 -13.23
CA SER A 97 -3.02 7.99 -13.27
C SER A 97 -2.00 6.89 -13.55
N TYR A 98 -2.47 5.65 -13.59
CA TYR A 98 -1.69 4.49 -13.98
C TYR A 98 -1.34 4.52 -15.47
N THR A 99 -0.24 3.87 -15.80
CA THR A 99 0.26 3.72 -17.17
C THR A 99 -0.18 2.42 -17.83
N SER A 100 -0.71 1.47 -17.05
CA SER A 100 -1.16 0.17 -17.56
C SER A 100 -2.24 -0.48 -16.71
N VAL A 101 -2.97 -1.44 -17.30
CA VAL A 101 -3.95 -2.28 -16.60
C VAL A 101 -3.30 -3.09 -15.48
N THR A 102 -2.08 -3.60 -15.73
CA THR A 102 -1.35 -4.38 -14.73
C THR A 102 -0.97 -3.55 -13.52
N GLU A 103 -0.51 -2.32 -13.70
CA GLU A 103 -0.20 -1.38 -12.61
C GLU A 103 -1.46 -1.05 -11.80
N ALA A 104 -2.56 -0.67 -12.46
CA ALA A 104 -3.82 -0.36 -11.76
C ALA A 104 -4.37 -1.55 -10.96
N LEU A 105 -4.34 -2.75 -11.53
CA LEU A 105 -4.78 -3.96 -10.85
C LEU A 105 -3.83 -4.36 -9.71
N ALA A 106 -2.52 -4.21 -9.90
CA ALA A 106 -1.54 -4.46 -8.86
C ALA A 106 -1.82 -3.58 -7.63
N GLU A 107 -1.99 -2.27 -7.84
CA GLU A 107 -2.28 -1.34 -6.74
C GLU A 107 -3.64 -1.62 -6.10
N ARG A 108 -4.67 -1.91 -6.89
CA ARG A 108 -6.00 -2.28 -6.39
C ARG A 108 -5.99 -3.48 -5.45
N PHE A 109 -5.09 -4.44 -5.69
CA PHE A 109 -4.98 -5.66 -4.90
C PHE A 109 -3.77 -5.64 -3.95
N HIS A 110 -3.14 -4.48 -3.73
CA HIS A 110 -1.98 -4.30 -2.85
C HIS A 110 -0.76 -5.15 -3.27
N MET A 111 -0.61 -5.46 -4.56
CA MET A 111 0.42 -6.35 -5.08
C MET A 111 1.53 -5.59 -5.80
N ASP A 112 2.71 -6.19 -5.83
CA ASP A 112 3.79 -5.75 -6.72
C ASP A 112 3.42 -6.12 -8.15
N GLU A 113 3.56 -5.20 -9.10
CA GLU A 113 3.14 -5.41 -10.48
C GLU A 113 3.88 -6.60 -11.13
N ASN A 114 5.19 -6.72 -10.88
CA ASN A 114 5.98 -7.82 -11.40
C ASN A 114 5.57 -9.16 -10.77
N TYR A 115 5.24 -9.16 -9.48
CA TYR A 115 4.71 -10.34 -8.81
C TYR A 115 3.33 -10.73 -9.34
N LEU A 116 2.43 -9.78 -9.57
CA LEU A 116 1.12 -10.03 -10.18
C LEU A 116 1.28 -10.68 -11.58
N LYS A 117 2.18 -10.15 -12.41
CA LYS A 117 2.53 -10.72 -13.73
C LYS A 117 3.10 -12.14 -13.59
N ALA A 118 4.06 -12.35 -12.69
CA ALA A 118 4.68 -13.65 -12.46
C ALA A 118 3.69 -14.70 -11.92
N LEU A 119 2.68 -14.27 -11.16
CA LEU A 119 1.61 -15.14 -10.67
C LEU A 119 0.63 -15.55 -11.77
N ASN A 120 0.58 -14.80 -12.88
CA ASN A 120 -0.34 -14.98 -14.00
C ASN A 120 0.40 -14.96 -15.35
N PRO A 121 1.34 -15.90 -15.60
CA PRO A 121 2.26 -15.84 -16.73
C PRO A 121 1.58 -15.93 -18.10
N GLU A 122 0.39 -16.52 -18.17
CA GLU A 122 -0.37 -16.72 -19.41
C GLU A 122 -1.49 -15.68 -19.61
N ALA A 123 -1.67 -14.75 -18.65
CA ALA A 123 -2.77 -13.81 -18.70
C ALA A 123 -2.53 -12.67 -19.69
N ASN A 124 -3.52 -12.41 -20.55
CA ASN A 124 -3.61 -11.15 -21.27
C ASN A 124 -4.40 -10.14 -20.43
N PHE A 125 -3.68 -9.29 -19.70
CA PHE A 125 -4.28 -8.30 -18.80
C PHE A 125 -5.12 -7.24 -19.51
N ASN A 126 -4.92 -7.01 -20.81
CA ASN A 126 -5.68 -6.02 -21.58
C ASN A 126 -6.99 -6.58 -22.15
N ARG A 127 -7.30 -7.86 -21.91
CA ARG A 127 -8.51 -8.51 -22.41
C ARG A 127 -9.56 -8.64 -21.30
N PRO A 128 -10.70 -7.95 -21.40
CA PRO A 128 -11.83 -8.18 -20.50
C PRO A 128 -12.26 -9.65 -20.50
N GLY A 129 -12.63 -10.16 -19.33
CA GLY A 129 -12.97 -11.56 -19.08
C GLY A 129 -11.77 -12.47 -18.81
N THR A 130 -10.53 -11.99 -18.96
CA THR A 130 -9.36 -12.75 -18.50
C THR A 130 -9.44 -12.92 -16.99
N ILE A 131 -9.33 -14.17 -16.51
CA ILE A 131 -9.30 -14.49 -15.09
C ILE A 131 -7.85 -14.49 -14.62
N ILE A 132 -7.57 -13.69 -13.59
CA ILE A 132 -6.26 -13.61 -12.93
C ILE A 132 -6.37 -13.99 -11.46
N LYS A 133 -5.29 -14.54 -10.92
CA LYS A 133 -5.09 -14.77 -9.49
C LYS A 133 -4.52 -13.49 -8.86
N VAL A 134 -5.20 -12.98 -7.85
CA VAL A 134 -4.84 -11.75 -7.12
C VAL A 134 -4.81 -12.01 -5.62
N ALA A 135 -4.18 -11.11 -4.86
CA ALA A 135 -4.21 -11.15 -3.40
C ALA A 135 -5.65 -10.92 -2.90
N ASN A 136 -6.07 -11.74 -1.95
CA ASN A 136 -7.34 -11.58 -1.25
C ASN A 136 -7.09 -10.79 0.03
N PHE A 137 -6.95 -9.46 -0.07
CA PHE A 137 -6.63 -8.57 1.06
C PHE A 137 -7.79 -8.39 2.07
N GLY A 138 -8.95 -9.01 1.82
CA GLY A 138 -10.08 -9.00 2.74
C GLY A 138 -10.76 -7.63 2.83
N ARG A 139 -11.12 -7.22 4.05
CA ARG A 139 -11.79 -5.94 4.31
C ARG A 139 -10.80 -4.96 4.92
N LEU A 140 -10.89 -3.70 4.50
CA LEU A 140 -10.13 -2.62 5.12
C LEU A 140 -10.55 -2.46 6.59
N VAL A 141 -9.57 -2.12 7.45
CA VAL A 141 -9.82 -1.79 8.85
C VAL A 141 -10.73 -0.58 8.93
N ALA A 142 -11.88 -0.75 9.58
CA ALA A 142 -12.90 0.29 9.74
C ALA A 142 -13.13 0.68 11.21
N GLU A 143 -12.23 0.28 12.11
CA GLU A 143 -12.33 0.61 13.53
C GLU A 143 -12.10 2.11 13.79
N PRO A 144 -12.85 2.73 14.73
CA PRO A 144 -12.62 4.12 15.12
C PRO A 144 -11.20 4.35 15.66
N VAL A 145 -10.48 5.29 15.03
CA VAL A 145 -9.14 5.70 15.44
C VAL A 145 -9.24 6.88 16.41
N ALA A 146 -8.65 6.74 17.60
CA ALA A 146 -8.56 7.82 18.59
C ALA A 146 -7.20 8.53 18.55
N ARG A 147 -6.14 7.83 18.13
CA ARG A 147 -4.78 8.36 18.14
C ARG A 147 -3.93 7.73 17.04
N ILE A 148 -3.12 8.55 16.39
CA ILE A 148 -2.14 8.11 15.38
C ILE A 148 -0.73 8.48 15.87
N ILE A 149 0.22 7.56 15.71
CA ILE A 149 1.65 7.80 15.96
C ILE A 149 2.42 7.58 14.67
N ALA A 150 3.15 8.61 14.21
CA ALA A 150 4.22 8.44 13.23
C ALA A 150 5.50 8.00 13.97
N ASP A 151 5.72 6.69 14.07
CA ASP A 151 6.84 6.10 14.80
C ASP A 151 8.08 6.00 13.89
N LYS A 152 8.96 7.00 13.98
CA LYS A 152 10.21 7.06 13.20
C LYS A 152 11.15 5.89 13.48
N GLY A 153 11.18 5.39 14.72
CA GLY A 153 12.03 4.26 15.11
C GLY A 153 11.56 2.95 14.46
N LYS A 154 10.25 2.72 14.43
CA LYS A 154 9.66 1.55 13.76
C LYS A 154 9.49 1.74 12.25
N LYS A 155 9.61 2.98 11.74
CA LYS A 155 9.30 3.35 10.35
C LYS A 155 7.86 2.97 9.99
N GLN A 156 6.93 3.31 10.88
CA GLN A 156 5.50 2.98 10.75
C GLN A 156 4.62 4.15 11.17
N VAL A 157 3.46 4.28 10.52
CA VAL A 157 2.31 5.00 11.08
C VAL A 157 1.43 3.98 11.79
N ARG A 158 1.11 4.24 13.06
CA ARG A 158 0.39 3.31 13.95
C ARG A 158 -0.88 3.96 14.47
N ALA A 159 -2.02 3.31 14.28
CA ALA A 159 -3.33 3.79 14.70
C ALA A 159 -3.81 3.01 15.94
N TYR A 160 -4.31 3.75 16.92
CA TYR A 160 -4.82 3.22 18.18
C TYR A 160 -6.26 3.66 18.39
N ASN A 161 -7.08 2.75 18.93
CA ASN A 161 -8.45 3.07 19.33
C ASN A 161 -8.50 3.77 20.70
N ALA A 162 -9.71 4.08 21.18
CA ALA A 162 -9.92 4.83 22.44
C ALA A 162 -9.43 4.10 23.70
N SER A 163 -9.32 2.77 23.68
CA SER A 163 -8.75 2.00 24.81
C SER A 163 -7.22 1.89 24.76
N GLY A 164 -6.58 2.47 23.75
CA GLY A 164 -5.14 2.40 23.56
C GLY A 164 -4.65 1.13 22.87
N LYS A 165 -5.56 0.29 22.36
CA LYS A 165 -5.20 -0.90 21.57
C LYS A 165 -4.74 -0.49 20.17
N LEU A 166 -3.65 -1.08 19.68
CA LEU A 166 -3.24 -0.97 18.28
C LEU A 166 -4.28 -1.64 17.37
N ILE A 167 -4.71 -0.93 16.32
CA ILE A 167 -5.70 -1.43 15.35
C ILE A 167 -5.18 -1.39 13.91
N ALA A 168 -4.14 -0.60 13.62
CA ALA A 168 -3.44 -0.66 12.35
C ALA A 168 -1.98 -0.19 12.50
N ALA A 169 -1.09 -0.74 11.68
CA ALA A 169 0.31 -0.32 11.59
C ALA A 169 0.80 -0.48 10.15
N TYR A 170 1.10 0.65 9.50
CA TYR A 170 1.51 0.70 8.10
C TYR A 170 2.94 1.22 7.96
N PRO A 171 3.75 0.67 7.04
CA PRO A 171 5.10 1.17 6.81
C PRO A 171 5.05 2.63 6.35
N ALA A 172 6.00 3.43 6.81
CA ALA A 172 6.08 4.84 6.46
C ALA A 172 7.53 5.32 6.37
N THR A 173 7.79 6.16 5.38
CA THR A 173 9.02 6.94 5.29
C THR A 173 8.79 8.27 6.00
N ILE A 174 9.41 8.43 7.16
CA ILE A 174 9.33 9.64 7.98
C ILE A 174 10.61 10.45 7.77
N GLY A 175 10.48 11.78 7.70
CA GLY A 175 11.53 12.71 7.25
C GLY A 175 12.90 12.45 7.87
N SER A 176 13.95 12.68 7.07
CA SER A 176 15.34 12.38 7.41
C SER A 176 15.88 13.34 8.48
N ALA A 177 17.19 13.33 8.74
CA ALA A 177 17.82 14.39 9.52
C ALA A 177 17.92 15.70 8.71
N ASP A 178 18.11 15.59 7.39
CA ASP A 178 18.26 16.72 6.46
C ASP A 178 16.91 17.40 6.16
N THR A 179 15.82 16.62 6.15
CA THR A 179 14.44 17.11 5.93
C THR A 179 13.51 16.55 7.02
N PRO A 180 13.64 17.02 8.26
CA PRO A 180 12.93 16.43 9.40
C PRO A 180 11.43 16.69 9.33
N SER A 181 10.64 15.65 9.63
CA SER A 181 9.22 15.83 9.92
C SER A 181 9.04 16.60 11.23
N PRO A 182 8.03 17.48 11.35
CA PRO A 182 7.70 18.15 12.61
C PRO A 182 7.48 17.15 13.75
N THR A 183 7.79 17.58 14.98
CA THR A 183 7.58 16.77 16.19
C THR A 183 6.54 17.43 17.10
N GLY A 184 5.80 16.62 17.84
CA GLY A 184 4.79 17.07 18.79
C GLY A 184 3.43 16.41 18.60
N THR A 185 2.42 16.97 19.25
CA THR A 185 1.03 16.54 19.12
C THR A 185 0.32 17.43 18.12
N HIS A 186 -0.31 16.81 17.12
CA HIS A 186 -1.07 17.49 16.08
C HIS A 186 -2.49 16.93 16.01
N ALA A 187 -3.45 17.77 15.64
CA ALA A 187 -4.82 17.35 15.35
C ALA A 187 -4.98 17.06 13.86
N VAL A 188 -5.63 15.94 13.51
CA VAL A 188 -6.06 15.68 12.14
C VAL A 188 -7.21 16.62 11.82
N SER A 189 -6.99 17.60 10.94
CA SER A 189 -7.98 18.63 10.61
C SER A 189 -8.84 18.29 9.39
N ARG A 190 -8.29 17.53 8.44
CA ARG A 190 -8.93 17.21 7.16
C ARG A 190 -8.34 15.93 6.58
N VAL A 191 -9.18 15.17 5.87
CA VAL A 191 -8.78 14.12 4.94
C VAL A 191 -9.15 14.60 3.54
N ALA A 192 -8.19 14.60 2.62
CA ALA A 192 -8.41 14.91 1.21
C ALA A 192 -8.13 13.63 0.41
N LEU A 193 -9.14 13.19 -0.36
CA LEU A 193 -9.00 12.07 -1.29
C LEU A 193 -8.52 12.61 -2.63
N ASP A 194 -7.59 11.89 -3.26
CA ASP A 194 -6.92 12.27 -4.50
C ASP A 194 -6.45 13.75 -4.49
N PRO A 195 -5.63 14.16 -3.49
CA PRO A 195 -5.19 15.53 -3.37
C PRO A 195 -4.18 15.88 -4.45
N ASN A 196 -4.29 17.08 -5.00
CA ASN A 196 -3.21 17.66 -5.79
C ASN A 196 -1.97 17.94 -4.93
N TYR A 197 -0.81 18.06 -5.58
CA TYR A 197 0.43 18.48 -4.94
C TYR A 197 0.82 19.89 -5.41
N THR A 198 0.89 20.83 -4.46
CA THR A 198 1.44 22.16 -4.71
C THR A 198 2.96 22.13 -4.53
N TYR A 199 3.69 22.19 -5.64
CA TYR A 199 5.14 22.36 -5.64
C TYR A 199 5.49 23.85 -5.57
N ASN A 200 6.31 24.23 -4.61
CA ASN A 200 6.84 25.58 -4.48
C ASN A 200 8.38 25.54 -4.35
N PRO A 201 9.15 25.94 -5.38
CA PRO A 201 10.61 25.85 -5.36
C PRO A 201 11.27 26.73 -4.28
N ASN A 202 10.55 27.72 -3.73
CA ASN A 202 11.04 28.57 -2.65
C ASN A 202 10.88 27.95 -1.25
N ILE A 203 10.06 26.90 -1.12
CA ILE A 203 9.77 26.22 0.16
C ILE A 203 10.26 24.77 0.15
N ASN A 204 10.07 24.06 -0.96
CA ASN A 204 10.46 22.66 -1.12
C ASN A 204 11.94 22.55 -1.48
N PHE A 205 12.24 22.39 -2.77
CA PHE A 205 13.56 22.33 -3.38
C PHE A 205 13.40 22.66 -4.87
N LYS A 206 14.46 23.05 -5.58
CA LYS A 206 14.41 23.23 -7.04
C LYS A 206 14.56 21.86 -7.74
N GLN A 207 13.48 21.36 -8.34
CA GLN A 207 13.48 20.19 -9.22
C GLN A 207 13.70 20.62 -10.67
N GLY A 208 14.77 20.15 -11.30
CA GLY A 208 15.13 20.54 -12.67
C GLY A 208 15.24 22.06 -12.84
N GLU A 209 14.63 22.59 -13.89
CA GLU A 209 14.55 24.04 -14.15
C GLU A 209 13.26 24.70 -13.65
N ASN A 210 12.45 23.97 -12.88
CA ASN A 210 11.16 24.47 -12.39
C ASN A 210 11.33 25.54 -11.31
N ASN A 211 11.15 26.80 -11.69
CA ASN A 211 11.31 28.00 -10.86
C ASN A 211 9.98 28.70 -10.51
N LYS A 212 8.84 28.08 -10.82
CA LYS A 212 7.49 28.59 -10.52
C LYS A 212 6.74 27.65 -9.59
N ILE A 213 5.70 28.19 -8.95
CA ILE A 213 4.73 27.37 -8.21
C ILE A 213 3.93 26.57 -9.24
N LEU A 214 3.82 25.26 -9.01
CA LEU A 214 3.08 24.33 -9.87
C LEU A 214 2.02 23.59 -9.06
N THR A 215 0.90 23.28 -9.69
CA THR A 215 -0.08 22.32 -9.16
C THR A 215 0.04 21.06 -9.98
N ILE A 216 0.51 19.99 -9.36
CA ILE A 216 0.55 18.66 -9.96
C ILE A 216 -0.77 17.98 -9.59
N PRO A 217 -1.54 17.46 -10.56
CA PRO A 217 -2.83 16.84 -10.30
C PRO A 217 -2.71 15.57 -9.46
#